data_AF-A0A9D6L0W5-F1
#
_entry.id   AF-A0A9D6L0W5-F1
#
_cell.length_a   1.000
_cell.length_b   1.000
_cell.length_c   1.000
_cell.angle_alpha   90.00
_cell.angle_beta   90.00
_cell.angle_gamma   90.00
#
_symmetry.space_group_name_H-M   'P 1'
#
loop_
_entity.id
_entity.type
_entity.pdbx_description
1 polymer ?
#
loop_
_entity_poly.entity_id
_entity_poly.type
_entity_poly.pdbx_seq_one_letter_code
_entity_poly.pdbx_strand_id
1 'polypeptide(L)' 'MEKKFGLIGSTVSHSFSKSYFDEKFFREGLRDCHYDLYALNSV' A
#
# COMPACT_ATOMS: atom_id res chain seq x y z
N MET A 1 17.14 -0.61 -4.87
CA MET A 1 16.43 -1.84 -4.50
C MET A 1 15.03 -1.43 -4.10
N GLU A 2 14.03 -1.88 -4.84
CA GLU A 2 12.63 -1.53 -4.62
C GLU A 2 12.14 -2.02 -3.25
N LYS A 3 11.41 -1.18 -2.52
CA LYS A 3 10.81 -1.51 -1.22
C LYS A 3 9.29 -1.61 -1.37
N LYS A 4 8.73 -2.77 -1.01
CA LYS A 4 7.29 -3.01 -1.04
C LYS A 4 6.71 -2.99 0.37
N PHE A 5 5.65 -2.22 0.53
CA PHE A 5 4.84 -2.12 1.73
C PHE A 5 3.39 -2.52 1.39
N GLY A 6 2.59 -2.82 2.40
CA GLY A 6 1.18 -3.03 2.16
C GLY A 6 0.37 -3.41 3.38
N LEU A 7 -0.94 -3.43 3.19
CA LEU A 7 -1.92 -3.84 4.20
C LEU A 7 -2.48 -5.22 3.85
N ILE A 8 -2.42 -6.14 4.80
CA ILE A 8 -2.94 -7.51 4.64
C ILE A 8 -4.18 -7.66 5.53
N GLY A 9 -5.28 -8.17 4.98
CA GLY A 9 -6.51 -8.42 5.74
C GLY A 9 -7.72 -8.78 4.86
N SER A 10 -8.80 -9.20 5.49
CA SER A 10 -10.01 -9.68 4.79
C SER A 10 -10.82 -8.58 4.10
N THR A 11 -10.77 -7.33 4.59
CA THR A 11 -11.55 -6.20 4.07
C THR A 11 -10.69 -4.99 3.75
N VAL A 12 -9.56 -5.20 3.07
CA VAL A 12 -8.60 -4.12 2.77
C VAL A 12 -8.98 -3.28 1.54
N SER A 13 -9.92 -3.73 0.71
CA SER A 13 -10.29 -3.09 -0.57
C SER A 13 -10.79 -1.64 -0.42
N HIS A 14 -11.36 -1.30 0.74
CA HIS A 14 -11.84 0.06 1.04
C HIS A 14 -10.82 0.89 1.85
N SER A 15 -9.60 0.41 2.02
CA SER A 15 -8.59 1.11 2.81
C SER A 15 -8.10 2.38 2.09
N PHE A 16 -8.13 3.50 2.81
CA PHE A 16 -7.54 4.77 2.37
C PHE A 16 -6.01 4.79 2.47
N SER A 17 -5.40 3.78 3.11
CA SER A 17 -3.95 3.76 3.35
C SER A 17 -3.16 3.76 2.05
N LYS A 18 -3.65 3.12 0.98
CA LYS A 18 -2.96 3.10 -0.31
C LYS A 18 -2.73 4.49 -0.87
N SER A 19 -3.80 5.28 -1.02
CA SER A 19 -3.72 6.64 -1.55
C SER A 19 -2.87 7.55 -0.66
N TYR A 20 -2.95 7.38 0.67
CA TYR A 20 -2.12 8.13 1.62
C TYR A 20 -0.63 7.88 1.42
N PHE A 21 -0.21 6.61 1.30
CA PHE A 21 1.21 6.27 1.11
C PHE A 21 1.71 6.61 -0.29
N ASP A 22 0.87 6.48 -1.32
CA ASP A 22 1.21 6.91 -2.68
C ASP A 22 1.51 8.43 -2.72
N GLU A 23 0.67 9.26 -2.09
CA GLU A 23 0.90 10.71 -1.99
C GLU A 23 2.14 11.04 -1.14
N LYS A 24 2.33 10.34 -0.02
CA LYS A 24 3.50 10.51 0.84
C LYS A 24 4.79 10.22 0.09
N PHE A 25 4.86 9.08 -0.60
CA PHE A 25 6.05 8.69 -1.35
C PHE A 25 6.35 9.65 -2.49
N PHE A 26 5.31 10.14 -3.17
CA PHE A 26 5.47 11.18 -4.18
C PHE A 26 6.04 12.48 -3.57
N ARG A 27 5.47 12.96 -2.46
CA ARG A 27 5.88 14.21 -1.79
C ARG A 27 7.30 14.14 -1.23
N GLU A 28 7.70 12.98 -0.71
CA GLU A 28 9.02 12.76 -0.11
C GLU A 28 10.08 12.29 -1.14
N GLY A 29 9.70 12.12 -2.42
CA GLY A 29 10.61 11.66 -3.47
C GLY A 29 11.03 10.19 -3.33
N LEU A 30 10.27 9.39 -2.58
CA LEU A 30 10.52 7.98 -2.33
C LEU A 30 10.01 7.10 -3.49
N ARG A 31 10.61 7.27 -4.68
CA ARG A 31 10.16 6.61 -5.92
C ARG A 31 10.35 5.09 -5.92
N ASP A 32 11.26 4.58 -5.11
CA ASP A 32 11.52 3.15 -4.97
C ASP A 32 10.59 2.47 -3.94
N CYS A 33 9.61 3.19 -3.38
CA CYS A 33 8.67 2.67 -2.40
C CYS A 33 7.28 2.46 -3.03
N HIS A 34 6.70 1.29 -2.83
CA HIS A 34 5.36 0.95 -3.31
C HIS A 34 4.47 0.49 -2.15
N TYR A 35 3.18 0.83 -2.21
CA TYR A 35 2.19 0.40 -1.23
C TYR A 35 0.98 -0.26 -1.92
N ASP A 36 0.70 -1.51 -1.54
CA ASP A 36 -0.41 -2.30 -2.09
C ASP A 36 -1.32 -2.89 -1.01
N LEU A 37 -2.52 -3.26 -1.43
CA LEU A 37 -3.55 -3.87 -0.59
C LEU A 37 -3.62 -5.36 -0.92
N TYR A 38 -3.37 -6.21 0.07
CA TYR A 38 -3.38 -7.66 -0.06
C TYR A 38 -4.61 -8.22 0.64
N ALA A 39 -5.69 -8.38 -0.14
CA ALA A 39 -6.92 -8.96 0.37
C ALA A 39 -6.74 -10.46 0.65
N LEU A 40 -6.98 -10.85 1.91
CA LEU A 40 -7.08 -12.25 2.29
C LEU A 40 -8.50 -12.72 1.99
N ASN A 41 -8.63 -13.55 0.96
CA ASN A 41 -9.87 -14.28 0.73
C ASN A 41 -10.01 -15.35 1.82
N SER A 42 -11.24 -15.59 2.29
CA SER A 42 -11.51 -16.75 3.16
C SER A 42 -11.19 -18.02 2.37
N VAL A 43 -10.47 -18.94 3.01
CA VAL A 43 -10.17 -20.29 2.49
C VAL A 43 -11.42 -21.14 2.49
#